data_AF-A0A3Q2CVF6-F1
#
_entry.id   AF-A0A3Q2CVF6-F1
#
_cell.length_a   1.000
_cell.length_b   1.000
_cell.length_c   1.000
_cell.angle_alpha   90.00
_cell.angle_beta   90.00
_cell.angle_gamma   90.00
#
_symmetry.space_group_name_H-M   'P 1'
#
loop_
_entity.id
_entity.type
_entity.pdbx_description
1 polymer ?
#
loop_
_entity_poly.entity_id
_entity_poly.type
_entity_poly.pdbx_seq_one_letter_code
_entity_poly.pdbx_strand_id
1 'polypeptide(L)'
;MQEKREVMQNMKYVELLLVADRAEVRRMTIYGHLYIIHSLWFHTFSLHVSIYCQQYYKDLKIRVALIGLEVWTDKDQINVSNNPHSTLAGFLTWRRKMLKILPNDNAQLVTSVSLLLKGAILFLFPFTVALVCDPGSNPDHSPVSVGVAATIAHEMGHNFGMNHDRESCCKAKAEDGGCIMAAELNSYLNSGGGKCLFNLPHVDSLYGGQRCGNGYLEKGEECDCGEEKECTSPCCNANNCTLKAGAECAHGVCCHNCKIKSPGELCRATSGLCDLPEFCDGKSESCPANFYLADGTSCAHGRAYCYTGMCLTLEQQCQSLWGRGE
;
A
#
# COMPACT_ATOMS: atom_id res chain seq x y z
N MET A 1 7.24 -22.40 13.94
CA MET A 1 6.44 -22.61 12.70
C MET A 1 5.04 -21.99 12.79
N GLN A 2 4.45 -21.86 13.98
CA GLN A 2 3.13 -21.24 14.19
C GLN A 2 3.14 -19.71 14.04
N GLU A 3 4.17 -19.02 14.57
CA GLU A 3 4.33 -17.54 14.49
C GLU A 3 4.48 -16.99 13.05
N LYS A 4 5.21 -17.71 12.17
CA LYS A 4 5.38 -17.31 10.76
C LYS A 4 4.08 -17.38 9.94
N ARG A 5 3.07 -18.14 10.42
CA ARG A 5 1.76 -18.25 9.77
C ARG A 5 0.84 -17.08 10.10
N GLU A 6 0.98 -16.46 11.27
CA GLU A 6 0.09 -15.37 11.73
C GLU A 6 0.33 -14.05 10.97
N VAL A 7 1.59 -13.68 10.68
CA VAL A 7 1.92 -12.44 9.94
C VAL A 7 1.22 -12.41 8.58
N MET A 8 1.09 -13.54 7.89
CA MET A 8 0.40 -13.62 6.61
C MET A 8 -1.13 -13.58 6.73
N GLN A 9 -1.70 -14.05 7.84
CA GLN A 9 -3.16 -14.13 8.04
C GLN A 9 -3.78 -12.78 8.41
N ASN A 10 -3.02 -11.90 9.03
CA ASN A 10 -3.49 -10.59 9.47
C ASN A 10 -3.76 -9.66 8.30
N MET A 11 -4.79 -8.83 8.40
CA MET A 11 -5.00 -7.74 7.45
C MET A 11 -3.90 -6.69 7.61
N LYS A 12 -3.42 -6.18 6.47
CA LYS A 12 -2.51 -5.04 6.37
C LYS A 12 -3.23 -3.88 5.68
N TYR A 13 -2.77 -2.68 5.94
CA TYR A 13 -3.31 -1.44 5.40
C TYR A 13 -2.18 -0.67 4.73
N VAL A 14 -2.49 -0.02 3.62
CA VAL A 14 -1.55 0.86 2.91
C VAL A 14 -2.18 2.23 2.80
N GLU A 15 -1.63 3.20 3.51
CA GLU A 15 -1.96 4.62 3.37
C GLU A 15 -1.32 5.17 2.08
N LEU A 16 -2.13 5.29 1.03
CA LEU A 16 -1.73 5.69 -0.32
C LEU A 16 -1.97 7.19 -0.57
N LEU A 17 -0.94 7.86 -1.07
CA LEU A 17 -0.99 9.21 -1.64
C LEU A 17 -0.85 9.12 -3.17
N LEU A 18 -1.82 9.64 -3.93
CA LEU A 18 -1.69 9.78 -5.38
C LEU A 18 -1.31 11.20 -5.75
N VAL A 19 -0.32 11.34 -6.65
CA VAL A 19 0.21 12.62 -7.11
C VAL A 19 0.06 12.71 -8.62
N ALA A 20 -0.58 13.76 -9.14
CA ALA A 20 -0.61 14.06 -10.56
C ALA A 20 0.39 15.17 -10.90
N ASP A 21 1.25 14.91 -11.88
CA ASP A 21 2.12 15.94 -12.44
C ASP A 21 1.35 16.89 -13.38
N ARG A 22 2.01 17.96 -13.79
CA ARG A 22 1.43 18.97 -14.67
C ARG A 22 1.13 18.43 -16.06
N ALA A 23 1.93 17.48 -16.54
CA ALA A 23 1.70 16.88 -17.85
C ALA A 23 0.36 16.11 -17.86
N GLU A 24 0.08 15.34 -16.81
CA GLU A 24 -1.17 14.60 -16.63
C GLU A 24 -2.35 15.56 -16.48
N VAL A 25 -2.21 16.65 -15.72
CA VAL A 25 -3.22 17.72 -15.64
C VAL A 25 -3.51 18.33 -17.03
N ARG A 26 -2.49 18.58 -17.84
CA ARG A 26 -2.66 19.09 -19.21
C ARG A 26 -3.29 18.07 -20.14
N ARG A 27 -2.92 16.80 -20.04
CA ARG A 27 -3.53 15.70 -20.81
C ARG A 27 -5.04 15.66 -20.55
N MET A 28 -5.45 15.79 -19.29
CA MET A 28 -6.85 15.87 -18.90
C MET A 28 -7.56 17.12 -19.48
N THR A 29 -6.84 18.24 -19.57
CA THR A 29 -7.38 19.52 -20.08
C THR A 29 -7.75 19.48 -21.56
N ILE A 30 -7.02 18.72 -22.37
CA ILE A 30 -7.20 18.66 -23.84
C ILE A 30 -8.52 17.94 -24.22
N TYR A 31 -9.05 17.07 -23.35
CA TYR A 31 -10.28 16.30 -23.61
C TYR A 31 -11.58 16.98 -23.11
N GLY A 32 -11.50 18.24 -22.67
CA GLY A 32 -12.64 19.12 -22.46
C GLY A 32 -13.03 19.30 -20.99
N HIS A 33 -12.75 20.49 -20.44
CA HIS A 33 -13.63 21.38 -19.67
C HIS A 33 -12.84 22.40 -18.80
N LEU A 34 -13.52 23.42 -18.23
CA LEU A 34 -12.94 24.47 -17.38
C LEU A 34 -12.16 23.91 -16.18
N TYR A 35 -11.14 24.66 -15.71
CA TYR A 35 -10.21 24.34 -14.62
C TYR A 35 -10.80 23.65 -13.36
N ILE A 36 -12.03 24.01 -12.95
CA ILE A 36 -12.73 23.42 -11.79
C ILE A 36 -13.05 21.92 -12.01
N ILE A 37 -13.25 21.51 -13.26
CA ILE A 37 -13.59 20.13 -13.63
C ILE A 37 -12.35 19.21 -13.57
N HIS A 38 -11.12 19.72 -13.68
CA HIS A 38 -9.92 18.89 -13.64
C HIS A 38 -9.61 18.31 -12.25
N SER A 39 -9.76 19.14 -11.20
CA SER A 39 -9.54 18.67 -9.82
C SER A 39 -10.60 17.65 -9.43
N LEU A 40 -11.86 17.89 -9.80
CA LEU A 40 -12.96 16.95 -9.57
C LEU A 40 -12.77 15.65 -10.35
N TRP A 41 -12.32 15.73 -11.60
CA TRP A 41 -12.01 14.56 -12.42
C TRP A 41 -10.88 13.74 -11.81
N PHE A 42 -9.75 14.37 -11.41
CA PHE A 42 -8.64 13.63 -10.83
C PHE A 42 -9.03 12.99 -9.50
N HIS A 43 -9.91 13.63 -8.74
CA HIS A 43 -10.51 13.06 -7.56
C HIS A 43 -11.30 11.79 -7.88
N THR A 44 -12.28 11.86 -8.79
CA THR A 44 -13.08 10.68 -9.20
C THR A 44 -12.21 9.58 -9.82
N PHE A 45 -11.24 9.94 -10.67
CA PHE A 45 -10.28 9.00 -11.26
C PHE A 45 -9.48 8.28 -10.17
N SER A 46 -8.94 9.03 -9.20
CA SER A 46 -8.14 8.49 -8.11
C SER A 46 -8.94 7.56 -7.20
N LEU A 47 -10.21 7.86 -6.95
CA LEU A 47 -11.11 6.98 -6.21
C LEU A 47 -11.32 5.64 -6.94
N HIS A 48 -11.55 5.67 -8.25
CA HIS A 48 -11.66 4.43 -9.04
C HIS A 48 -10.35 3.63 -9.01
N VAL A 49 -9.20 4.30 -9.18
CA VAL A 49 -7.89 3.66 -9.11
C VAL A 49 -7.68 2.99 -7.75
N SER A 50 -7.99 3.67 -6.64
CA SER A 50 -7.84 3.07 -5.30
C SER A 50 -8.76 1.87 -5.09
N ILE A 51 -9.98 1.90 -5.61
CA ILE A 51 -10.92 0.77 -5.55
C ILE A 51 -10.35 -0.44 -6.32
N TYR A 52 -9.84 -0.25 -7.54
CA TYR A 52 -9.23 -1.35 -8.29
C TYR A 52 -7.97 -1.89 -7.60
N CYS A 53 -7.10 -1.02 -7.09
CA CYS A 53 -5.93 -1.44 -6.29
C CYS A 53 -6.36 -2.27 -5.07
N GLN A 54 -7.41 -1.85 -4.35
CA GLN A 54 -7.96 -2.60 -3.23
C GLN A 54 -8.41 -4.00 -3.66
N GLN A 55 -9.04 -4.15 -4.83
CA GLN A 55 -9.44 -5.46 -5.35
C GLN A 55 -8.23 -6.34 -5.68
N TYR A 56 -7.20 -5.81 -6.35
CA TYR A 56 -5.99 -6.58 -6.68
C TYR A 56 -5.23 -7.09 -5.45
N TYR A 57 -5.27 -6.34 -4.34
CA TYR A 57 -4.55 -6.67 -3.10
C TYR A 57 -5.37 -7.46 -2.08
N LYS A 58 -6.67 -7.65 -2.32
CA LYS A 58 -7.61 -8.28 -1.39
C LYS A 58 -7.19 -9.71 -1.01
N ASP A 59 -6.77 -10.50 -1.98
CA ASP A 59 -6.33 -11.90 -1.76
C ASP A 59 -5.03 -11.99 -0.97
N LEU A 60 -4.23 -10.92 -0.97
CA LEU A 60 -3.02 -10.78 -0.17
C LEU A 60 -3.29 -10.20 1.23
N LYS A 61 -4.56 -10.06 1.61
CA LYS A 61 -5.00 -9.46 2.87
C LYS A 61 -4.43 -8.05 3.08
N ILE A 62 -4.32 -7.28 2.00
CA ILE A 62 -3.90 -5.88 2.01
C ILE A 62 -5.10 -5.02 1.59
N ARG A 63 -5.41 -3.99 2.39
CA ARG A 63 -6.37 -2.92 2.04
C ARG A 63 -5.61 -1.66 1.66
N VAL A 64 -5.94 -1.09 0.51
CA VAL A 64 -5.34 0.15 0.02
C VAL A 64 -6.27 1.31 0.34
N ALA A 65 -5.82 2.20 1.21
CA ALA A 65 -6.54 3.35 1.70
C ALA A 65 -6.00 4.61 1.02
N LEU A 66 -6.80 5.26 0.17
CA LEU A 66 -6.43 6.55 -0.40
C LEU A 66 -6.58 7.63 0.68
N ILE A 67 -5.47 8.18 1.16
CA ILE A 67 -5.47 9.19 2.25
C ILE A 67 -5.06 10.60 1.78
N GLY A 68 -4.67 10.73 0.52
CA GLY A 68 -4.16 11.99 -0.01
C GLY A 68 -4.18 12.05 -1.52
N LEU A 69 -4.51 13.23 -2.04
CA LEU A 69 -4.35 13.62 -3.44
C LEU A 69 -3.54 14.90 -3.52
N GLU A 70 -2.52 14.90 -4.37
CA GLU A 70 -1.70 16.07 -4.67
C GLU A 70 -1.73 16.31 -6.18
N VAL A 71 -2.01 17.54 -6.61
CA VAL A 71 -2.11 17.88 -8.04
C VAL A 71 -1.23 19.08 -8.34
N TRP A 72 -0.23 18.91 -9.19
CA TRP A 72 0.71 19.97 -9.55
C TRP A 72 0.18 20.82 -10.72
N THR A 73 -0.80 21.67 -10.42
CA THR A 73 -1.49 22.48 -11.45
C THR A 73 -0.60 23.57 -12.06
N ASP A 74 0.14 24.30 -11.22
CA ASP A 74 0.89 25.47 -11.66
C ASP A 74 2.25 25.10 -12.25
N LYS A 75 2.99 24.25 -11.52
CA LYS A 75 4.31 23.75 -11.88
C LYS A 75 4.56 22.41 -11.19
N ASP A 76 5.35 21.56 -11.85
CA ASP A 76 5.86 20.35 -11.21
C ASP A 76 6.76 20.72 -10.02
N GLN A 77 6.64 19.97 -8.94
CA GLN A 77 7.49 20.14 -7.74
C GLN A 77 8.84 19.44 -7.88
N ILE A 78 9.02 18.68 -8.96
CA ILE A 78 10.24 17.99 -9.36
C ILE A 78 10.46 18.17 -10.87
N ASN A 79 11.64 17.81 -11.36
CA ASN A 79 11.87 17.73 -12.81
C ASN A 79 11.38 16.38 -13.34
N VAL A 80 10.21 16.36 -13.99
CA VAL A 80 9.68 15.16 -14.65
C VAL A 80 10.26 15.08 -16.06
N SER A 81 11.05 14.04 -16.31
CA SER A 81 11.70 13.82 -17.63
C SER A 81 11.42 12.42 -18.15
N ASN A 82 11.79 12.16 -19.40
CA ASN A 82 11.71 10.84 -20.03
C ASN A 82 12.68 9.79 -19.42
N ASN A 83 13.57 10.19 -18.51
CA ASN A 83 14.44 9.28 -17.77
C ASN A 83 13.79 8.91 -16.42
N PRO A 84 13.28 7.66 -16.27
CA PRO A 84 12.54 7.24 -15.08
C PRO A 84 13.37 7.32 -13.80
N HIS A 85 14.69 7.04 -13.86
CA HIS A 85 15.56 7.09 -12.69
C HIS A 85 15.69 8.51 -12.12
N SER A 86 15.83 9.50 -13.00
CA SER A 86 15.94 10.90 -12.59
C SER A 86 14.63 11.44 -12.01
N THR A 87 13.50 11.08 -12.64
CA THR A 87 12.16 11.45 -12.18
C THR A 87 11.88 10.81 -10.82
N LEU A 88 12.18 9.52 -10.65
CA LEU A 88 12.00 8.84 -9.38
C LEU A 88 12.86 9.45 -8.26
N ALA A 89 14.14 9.72 -8.53
CA ALA A 89 15.03 10.32 -7.54
C ALA A 89 14.53 11.71 -7.08
N GLY A 90 14.00 12.51 -8.02
CA GLY A 90 13.34 13.77 -7.73
C GLY A 90 12.10 13.58 -6.86
N PHE A 91 11.21 12.65 -7.25
CA PHE A 91 9.97 12.35 -6.54
C PHE A 91 10.23 11.87 -5.11
N LEU A 92 11.23 11.02 -4.92
CA LEU A 92 11.66 10.56 -3.61
C LEU A 92 12.15 11.68 -2.70
N THR A 93 12.94 12.60 -3.26
CA THR A 93 13.44 13.75 -2.53
C THR A 93 12.30 14.67 -2.09
N TRP A 94 11.30 14.86 -2.96
CA TRP A 94 10.09 15.60 -2.63
C TRP A 94 9.25 14.87 -1.56
N ARG A 95 9.02 13.56 -1.71
CA ARG A 95 8.23 12.74 -0.78
C ARG A 95 8.78 12.79 0.65
N ARG A 96 10.11 12.75 0.82
CA ARG A 96 10.75 12.88 2.15
C ARG A 96 10.37 14.16 2.89
N LYS A 97 10.10 15.26 2.16
CA LYS A 97 9.63 16.52 2.76
C LYS A 97 8.13 16.42 3.09
N MET A 98 7.35 15.82 2.20
CA MET A 98 5.91 15.67 2.35
C MET A 98 5.50 14.72 3.48
N LEU A 99 6.30 13.70 3.80
CA LEU A 99 6.04 12.79 4.92
C LEU A 99 5.93 13.52 6.27
N LYS A 100 6.49 14.73 6.40
CA LYS A 100 6.34 15.56 7.61
C LYS A 100 4.99 16.27 7.70
N ILE A 101 4.32 16.44 6.57
CA ILE A 101 3.05 17.17 6.43
C ILE A 101 1.90 16.16 6.41
N LEU A 102 2.03 15.12 5.60
CA LEU A 102 1.08 14.03 5.46
C LEU A 102 1.84 12.70 5.55
N PRO A 103 2.00 12.12 6.75
CA PRO A 103 2.52 10.77 6.91
C PRO A 103 1.72 9.77 6.06
N ASN A 104 2.41 8.89 5.34
CA ASN A 104 1.82 7.87 4.47
C ASN A 104 2.79 6.72 4.25
N ASP A 105 2.25 5.52 3.98
CA ASP A 105 3.02 4.32 3.69
C ASP A 105 3.56 4.32 2.26
N ASN A 106 2.75 4.79 1.33
CA ASN A 106 3.03 4.71 -0.10
C ASN A 106 2.59 5.99 -0.82
N ALA A 107 3.37 6.43 -1.82
CA ALA A 107 2.97 7.52 -2.69
C ALA A 107 3.32 7.19 -4.14
N GLN A 108 2.40 7.46 -5.07
CA GLN A 108 2.55 7.15 -6.50
C GLN A 108 2.42 8.42 -7.33
N LEU A 109 3.39 8.67 -8.21
CA LEU A 109 3.32 9.75 -9.19
C LEU A 109 2.68 9.25 -10.48
N VAL A 110 1.55 9.82 -10.88
CA VAL A 110 0.89 9.57 -12.17
C VAL A 110 1.31 10.68 -13.15
N THR A 111 1.91 10.28 -14.28
CA THR A 111 2.40 11.21 -15.30
C THR A 111 2.05 10.76 -16.72
N SER A 112 1.82 11.75 -17.60
CA SER A 112 1.64 11.53 -19.05
C SER A 112 2.94 11.70 -19.86
N VAL A 113 4.07 11.96 -19.22
CA VAL A 113 5.36 12.05 -19.92
C VAL A 113 5.79 10.65 -20.35
N SER A 114 5.98 10.44 -21.66
CA SER A 114 6.50 9.16 -22.16
C SER A 114 7.93 8.93 -21.66
N LEU A 115 8.10 7.97 -20.77
CA LEU A 115 9.39 7.54 -20.27
C LEU A 115 10.05 6.64 -21.32
N LEU A 116 11.29 6.94 -21.72
CA LEU A 116 12.03 6.16 -22.71
C LEU A 116 12.50 4.84 -22.09
N LEU A 117 11.64 3.83 -22.12
CA LEU A 117 11.98 2.46 -21.72
C LEU A 117 12.57 1.71 -22.92
N LYS A 118 13.85 1.93 -23.23
CA LYS A 118 14.56 1.08 -24.20
C LYS A 118 14.85 -0.27 -23.53
N GLY A 119 14.02 -1.28 -23.81
CA GLY A 119 14.12 -2.61 -23.21
C GLY A 119 13.64 -2.59 -21.77
N ALA A 120 12.40 -3.01 -21.55
CA ALA A 120 11.75 -3.00 -20.24
C ALA A 120 12.50 -3.87 -19.24
N ILE A 121 13.38 -3.27 -18.43
CA ILE A 121 13.76 -3.77 -17.11
C ILE A 121 13.98 -2.55 -16.23
N LEU A 122 12.91 -2.09 -15.59
CA LEU A 122 13.01 -1.07 -14.55
C LEU A 122 13.29 -1.79 -13.23
N PHE A 123 14.56 -2.04 -12.93
CA PHE A 123 14.98 -2.34 -11.56
C PHE A 123 14.81 -1.07 -10.72
N LEU A 124 13.63 -0.87 -10.10
CA LEU A 124 13.42 0.20 -9.13
C LEU A 124 12.79 -0.37 -7.85
N PHE A 125 13.66 -0.82 -6.95
CA PHE A 125 13.36 -0.98 -5.53
C PHE A 125 13.10 0.41 -4.88
N PRO A 126 12.45 0.45 -3.71
CA PRO A 126 11.02 0.38 -3.49
C PRO A 126 10.35 1.76 -3.58
N PHE A 127 10.36 2.48 -4.72
CA PHE A 127 9.72 3.79 -4.79
C PHE A 127 9.30 4.13 -6.23
N THR A 128 8.16 4.81 -6.41
CA THR A 128 7.33 4.60 -7.60
C THR A 128 7.07 5.84 -8.47
N VAL A 129 6.91 5.57 -9.77
CA VAL A 129 6.32 6.45 -10.80
C VAL A 129 5.38 5.56 -11.63
N ALA A 130 4.09 5.86 -11.64
CA ALA A 130 3.08 5.17 -12.45
C ALA A 130 2.96 5.86 -13.83
N LEU A 131 3.17 5.09 -14.89
CA LEU A 131 3.07 5.55 -16.28
C LEU A 131 1.67 5.28 -16.84
N VAL A 132 1.04 6.30 -17.44
CA VAL A 132 -0.16 6.12 -18.27
C VAL A 132 0.29 5.90 -19.72
N CYS A 133 0.25 4.65 -20.20
CA CYS A 133 0.39 4.36 -21.63
C CYS A 133 -0.92 4.70 -22.35
N ASP A 134 -0.83 5.41 -23.47
CA ASP A 134 -1.96 5.86 -24.28
C ASP A 134 -2.74 4.67 -24.87
N PRO A 135 -3.98 4.37 -24.43
CA PRO A 135 -4.83 3.40 -25.09
C PRO A 135 -5.68 4.17 -26.10
N GLY A 136 -5.44 3.91 -27.39
CA GLY A 136 -6.20 4.53 -28.47
C GLY A 136 -7.70 4.55 -28.20
N SER A 137 -8.28 5.74 -28.37
CA SER A 137 -9.70 6.04 -28.58
C SER A 137 -10.71 5.02 -28.01
N ASN A 138 -11.06 5.14 -26.73
CA ASN A 138 -12.37 4.73 -26.25
C ASN A 138 -12.89 5.74 -25.22
N PRO A 139 -14.13 6.23 -25.36
CA PRO A 139 -14.73 7.20 -24.44
C PRO A 139 -15.30 6.57 -23.17
N ASP A 140 -15.14 5.25 -22.99
CA ASP A 140 -15.48 4.59 -21.74
C ASP A 140 -14.31 4.77 -20.76
N HIS A 141 -14.59 5.26 -19.55
CA HIS A 141 -13.57 5.72 -18.60
C HIS A 141 -13.05 4.62 -17.64
N SER A 142 -13.70 3.46 -17.64
CA SER A 142 -13.31 2.26 -16.89
C SER A 142 -11.97 1.62 -17.35
N PRO A 143 -11.66 1.48 -18.65
CA PRO A 143 -10.42 0.84 -19.13
C PRO A 143 -9.15 1.57 -18.71
N VAL A 144 -9.18 2.90 -18.65
CA VAL A 144 -8.00 3.71 -18.27
C VAL A 144 -7.70 3.59 -16.77
N SER A 145 -8.73 3.66 -15.92
CA SER A 145 -8.56 3.52 -14.46
C SER A 145 -8.13 2.11 -14.06
N VAL A 146 -8.66 1.07 -14.73
CA VAL A 146 -8.22 -0.33 -14.55
C VAL A 146 -6.75 -0.50 -14.91
N GLY A 147 -6.32 0.01 -16.06
CA GLY A 147 -4.93 -0.08 -16.52
C GLY A 147 -3.96 0.66 -15.61
N VAL A 148 -4.29 1.90 -15.21
CA VAL A 148 -3.45 2.67 -14.28
C VAL A 148 -3.40 2.02 -12.90
N ALA A 149 -4.51 1.48 -12.41
CA ALA A 149 -4.53 0.75 -11.15
C ALA A 149 -3.68 -0.53 -11.20
N ALA A 150 -3.69 -1.26 -12.33
CA ALA A 150 -2.85 -2.43 -12.52
C ALA A 150 -1.36 -2.05 -12.50
N THR A 151 -0.97 -0.95 -13.16
CA THR A 151 0.39 -0.40 -13.10
C THR A 151 0.76 0.00 -11.66
N ILE A 152 -0.10 0.73 -10.95
CA ILE A 152 0.14 1.10 -9.55
C ILE A 152 0.29 -0.14 -8.67
N ALA A 153 -0.56 -1.15 -8.85
CA ALA A 153 -0.47 -2.41 -8.11
C ALA A 153 0.82 -3.19 -8.45
N HIS A 154 1.29 -3.14 -9.69
CA HIS A 154 2.57 -3.71 -10.09
C HIS A 154 3.74 -3.03 -9.36
N GLU A 155 3.80 -1.71 -9.41
CA GLU A 155 4.84 -0.90 -8.76
C GLU A 155 4.80 -1.00 -7.23
N MET A 156 3.61 -1.01 -6.64
CA MET A 156 3.42 -1.31 -5.21
C MET A 156 3.85 -2.74 -4.88
N GLY A 157 3.67 -3.70 -5.79
CA GLY A 157 4.17 -5.07 -5.65
C GLY A 157 5.69 -5.10 -5.47
N HIS A 158 6.42 -4.35 -6.30
CA HIS A 158 7.86 -4.15 -6.13
C HIS A 158 8.22 -3.51 -4.78
N ASN A 159 7.40 -2.57 -4.29
CA ASN A 159 7.62 -1.96 -2.96
C ASN A 159 7.47 -2.99 -1.83
N PHE A 160 6.66 -4.02 -2.04
CA PHE A 160 6.50 -5.18 -1.16
C PHE A 160 7.48 -6.32 -1.45
N GLY A 161 8.54 -6.06 -2.23
CA GLY A 161 9.57 -7.04 -2.56
C GLY A 161 9.12 -8.16 -3.49
N MET A 162 8.00 -7.98 -4.22
CA MET A 162 7.57 -8.91 -5.25
C MET A 162 8.43 -8.78 -6.51
N ASN A 163 8.64 -9.91 -7.18
CA ASN A 163 9.40 -10.00 -8.42
C ASN A 163 8.45 -10.24 -9.61
N HIS A 164 8.93 -9.98 -10.82
CA HIS A 164 8.21 -10.34 -12.03
C HIS A 164 7.90 -11.84 -12.06
N ASP A 165 6.76 -12.21 -12.65
CA ASP A 165 6.43 -13.60 -12.92
C ASP A 165 7.50 -14.28 -13.78
N ARG A 166 7.91 -15.48 -13.36
CA ARG A 166 8.69 -16.40 -14.20
C ARG A 166 7.74 -17.20 -15.09
N GLU A 167 8.26 -17.82 -16.15
CA GLU A 167 7.50 -18.77 -16.96
C GLU A 167 6.81 -19.80 -16.05
N SER A 168 5.50 -19.99 -16.22
CA SER A 168 4.56 -20.83 -15.43
C SER A 168 4.03 -20.29 -14.09
N CYS A 169 4.44 -19.11 -13.61
CA CYS A 169 3.92 -18.58 -12.33
C CYS A 169 2.50 -18.01 -12.47
N CYS A 170 2.25 -17.26 -13.54
CA CYS A 170 0.93 -16.72 -13.83
C CYS A 170 0.03 -17.78 -14.48
N LYS A 171 -1.07 -18.13 -13.80
CA LYS A 171 -2.08 -19.07 -14.31
C LYS A 171 -3.18 -18.38 -15.12
N ALA A 172 -3.33 -17.06 -14.98
CA ALA A 172 -4.27 -16.29 -15.76
C ALA A 172 -3.74 -16.13 -17.18
N LYS A 173 -4.63 -16.23 -18.17
CA LYS A 173 -4.25 -15.98 -19.55
C LYS A 173 -4.19 -14.48 -19.82
N ALA A 174 -3.47 -14.08 -20.86
CA ALA A 174 -3.43 -12.68 -21.29
C ALA A 174 -4.83 -12.14 -21.68
N GLU A 175 -5.69 -13.00 -22.25
CA GLU A 175 -7.08 -12.68 -22.57
C GLU A 175 -7.96 -12.40 -21.35
N ASP A 176 -7.58 -12.94 -20.18
CA ASP A 176 -8.26 -12.72 -18.90
C ASP A 176 -7.67 -11.51 -18.12
N GLY A 177 -6.74 -10.77 -18.72
CA GLY A 177 -6.04 -9.62 -18.10
C GLY A 177 -4.68 -9.96 -17.49
N GLY A 178 -4.27 -11.23 -17.48
CA GLY A 178 -2.98 -11.67 -16.94
C GLY A 178 -2.86 -11.54 -15.42
N CYS A 179 -1.62 -11.62 -14.91
CA CYS A 179 -1.31 -11.42 -13.49
C CYS A 179 -0.56 -10.10 -13.33
N ILE A 180 -0.70 -9.47 -12.16
CA ILE A 180 0.06 -8.26 -11.83
C ILE A 180 1.55 -8.59 -11.69
N MET A 181 1.89 -9.54 -10.81
CA MET A 181 3.24 -9.90 -10.37
C MET A 181 3.23 -11.26 -9.65
N ALA A 182 4.41 -11.90 -9.51
CA ALA A 182 4.56 -13.07 -8.64
C ALA A 182 4.52 -12.67 -7.16
N ALA A 183 3.61 -13.26 -6.40
CA ALA A 183 3.43 -12.95 -4.99
C ALA A 183 4.55 -13.54 -4.11
N GLU A 184 5.60 -12.75 -3.82
CA GLU A 184 6.69 -13.09 -2.89
C GLU A 184 6.67 -12.27 -1.57
N LEU A 185 5.50 -11.77 -1.17
CA LEU A 185 5.29 -10.89 -0.01
C LEU A 185 5.84 -11.46 1.32
N ASN A 186 5.80 -12.79 1.50
CA ASN A 186 6.20 -13.42 2.74
C ASN A 186 7.69 -13.18 3.08
N SER A 187 8.57 -13.18 2.07
CA SER A 187 10.00 -12.93 2.32
C SER A 187 10.22 -11.49 2.80
N TYR A 188 9.53 -10.54 2.18
CA TYR A 188 9.59 -9.12 2.52
C TYR A 188 9.08 -8.81 3.93
N LEU A 189 7.92 -9.37 4.31
CA LEU A 189 7.39 -9.17 5.66
C LEU A 189 8.30 -9.80 6.72
N ASN A 190 8.82 -11.01 6.45
CA ASN A 190 9.72 -11.69 7.38
C ASN A 190 11.12 -11.05 7.50
N SER A 191 11.54 -10.22 6.54
CA SER A 191 12.77 -9.43 6.68
C SER A 191 12.56 -8.16 7.50
N GLY A 192 11.36 -7.94 8.04
CA GLY A 192 10.99 -6.71 8.74
C GLY A 192 10.56 -5.58 7.80
N GLY A 193 10.27 -5.88 6.53
CA GLY A 193 9.61 -4.95 5.61
C GLY A 193 8.11 -4.82 5.92
N GLY A 194 7.50 -3.71 5.51
CA GLY A 194 6.06 -3.50 5.67
C GLY A 194 5.57 -3.29 7.11
N LYS A 195 6.46 -2.89 8.02
CA LYS A 195 6.12 -2.62 9.44
C LYS A 195 5.05 -1.56 9.65
N CYS A 196 5.02 -0.55 8.78
CA CYS A 196 4.02 0.50 8.78
C CYS A 196 2.64 0.04 8.26
N LEU A 197 2.53 -1.18 7.73
CA LEU A 197 1.29 -1.66 7.14
C LEU A 197 0.33 -2.30 8.16
N PHE A 198 0.67 -2.30 9.45
CA PHE A 198 -0.12 -2.98 10.48
C PHE A 198 -0.98 -2.03 11.32
N ASN A 199 -0.78 -0.72 11.24
CA ASN A 199 -1.73 0.23 11.83
C ASN A 199 -2.93 0.40 10.91
N LEU A 200 -4.10 0.66 11.51
CA LEU A 200 -5.25 1.13 10.75
C LEU A 200 -4.94 2.54 10.20
N PRO A 201 -5.44 2.87 9.00
CA PRO A 201 -5.30 4.21 8.46
C PRO A 201 -6.08 5.21 9.32
N HIS A 202 -5.60 6.45 9.37
CA HIS A 202 -6.34 7.52 10.05
C HIS A 202 -7.61 7.86 9.26
N VAL A 203 -8.78 7.49 9.79
CA VAL A 203 -10.05 7.61 9.06
C VAL A 203 -10.47 9.04 8.72
N ASP A 204 -9.98 10.03 9.46
CA ASP A 204 -10.22 11.45 9.17
C ASP A 204 -9.54 11.92 7.86
N SER A 205 -8.56 11.18 7.34
CA SER A 205 -7.86 11.50 6.09
C SER A 205 -8.30 10.66 4.89
N LEU A 206 -9.25 9.73 5.04
CA LEU A 206 -9.71 8.88 3.95
C LEU A 206 -10.45 9.66 2.86
N TYR A 207 -9.96 9.55 1.64
CA TYR A 207 -10.63 10.03 0.43
C TYR A 207 -11.73 9.04 0.03
N GLY A 208 -12.93 9.56 -0.24
CA GLY A 208 -14.14 8.76 -0.53
C GLY A 208 -15.25 8.93 0.50
N GLY A 209 -14.92 9.49 1.66
CA GLY A 209 -15.86 9.78 2.73
C GLY A 209 -16.30 8.53 3.51
N GLN A 210 -17.01 8.77 4.61
CA GLN A 210 -17.45 7.72 5.52
C GLN A 210 -18.54 6.86 4.89
N ARG A 211 -18.31 5.55 4.82
CA ARG A 211 -19.26 4.62 4.23
C ARG A 211 -19.10 3.21 4.77
N CYS A 212 -20.12 2.78 5.50
CA CYS A 212 -20.29 1.39 5.90
C CYS A 212 -20.19 0.41 4.72
N GLY A 213 -19.34 -0.60 4.90
CA GLY A 213 -19.06 -1.65 3.93
C GLY A 213 -17.79 -1.41 3.10
N ASN A 214 -17.04 -0.33 3.36
CA ASN A 214 -15.73 -0.08 2.72
C ASN A 214 -14.58 -0.84 3.43
N GLY A 215 -14.86 -1.38 4.62
CA GLY A 215 -13.97 -2.18 5.43
C GLY A 215 -12.91 -1.39 6.20
N TYR A 216 -13.17 -0.12 6.48
CA TYR A 216 -12.41 0.73 7.38
C TYR A 216 -13.29 1.08 8.58
N LEU A 217 -12.74 1.04 9.79
CA LEU A 217 -13.50 1.38 10.99
C LEU A 217 -13.59 2.90 11.15
N GLU A 218 -14.65 3.50 10.63
CA GLU A 218 -14.81 4.95 10.58
C GLU A 218 -15.60 5.51 11.78
N LYS A 219 -15.56 6.83 11.96
CA LYS A 219 -16.26 7.48 13.08
C LYS A 219 -17.76 7.26 12.96
N GLY A 220 -18.36 6.65 13.99
CA GLY A 220 -19.79 6.34 14.05
C GLY A 220 -20.11 4.89 13.71
N GLU A 221 -19.12 4.11 13.28
CA GLU A 221 -19.21 2.67 13.10
C GLU A 221 -18.60 1.96 14.31
N GLU A 222 -19.13 0.78 14.64
CA GLU A 222 -18.56 -0.09 15.68
C GLU A 222 -17.73 -1.23 15.06
N CYS A 223 -17.95 -1.51 13.77
CA CYS A 223 -17.21 -2.51 12.99
C CYS A 223 -17.47 -2.31 11.49
N ASP A 224 -16.50 -2.60 10.61
CA ASP A 224 -16.74 -2.69 9.16
C ASP A 224 -15.99 -3.87 8.52
N CYS A 225 -16.70 -4.95 8.21
CA CYS A 225 -16.14 -6.16 7.60
C CYS A 225 -16.14 -6.14 6.06
N GLY A 226 -16.46 -5.02 5.43
CA GLY A 226 -16.70 -4.89 4.00
C GLY A 226 -18.17 -5.10 3.63
N GLU A 227 -18.44 -5.14 2.33
CA GLU A 227 -19.78 -5.35 1.76
C GLU A 227 -20.46 -6.62 2.30
N GLU A 228 -21.80 -6.62 2.35
CA GLU A 228 -22.61 -7.71 2.94
C GLU A 228 -22.28 -9.09 2.34
N LYS A 229 -22.01 -9.14 1.04
CA LYS A 229 -21.67 -10.38 0.31
C LYS A 229 -20.29 -10.93 0.67
N GLU A 230 -19.41 -10.08 1.19
CA GLU A 230 -18.00 -10.39 1.43
C GLU A 230 -17.68 -10.53 2.92
N CYS A 231 -18.52 -9.94 3.77
CA CYS A 231 -18.35 -9.98 5.21
C CYS A 231 -18.48 -11.41 5.76
N THR A 232 -17.37 -11.97 6.20
CA THR A 232 -17.33 -13.27 6.89
C THR A 232 -17.30 -13.13 8.41
N SER A 233 -17.36 -11.91 8.96
CA SER A 233 -17.21 -11.69 10.40
C SER A 233 -18.47 -12.16 11.15
N PRO A 234 -18.34 -13.09 12.12
CA PRO A 234 -19.45 -13.48 12.97
C PRO A 234 -19.81 -12.38 13.98
N CYS A 235 -18.94 -11.38 14.15
CA CYS A 235 -19.05 -10.33 15.17
C CYS A 235 -19.66 -9.03 14.65
N CYS A 236 -19.59 -8.79 13.33
CA CYS A 236 -20.05 -7.56 12.71
C CYS A 236 -21.35 -7.75 11.93
N ASN A 237 -22.23 -6.75 11.97
CA ASN A 237 -23.36 -6.63 11.08
C ASN A 237 -22.99 -5.73 9.89
N ALA A 238 -22.80 -6.33 8.72
CA ALA A 238 -22.35 -5.63 7.52
C ALA A 238 -23.35 -4.58 7.00
N ASN A 239 -24.64 -4.68 7.35
CA ASN A 239 -25.68 -3.80 6.80
C ASN A 239 -25.72 -2.42 7.44
N ASN A 240 -25.21 -2.30 8.66
CA ASN A 240 -25.27 -1.06 9.44
C ASN A 240 -23.98 -0.79 10.24
N CYS A 241 -22.94 -1.60 10.05
CA CYS A 241 -21.63 -1.43 10.68
C CYS A 241 -21.67 -1.34 12.21
N THR A 242 -22.59 -2.11 12.81
CA THR A 242 -22.71 -2.27 14.27
C THR A 242 -22.24 -3.65 14.71
N LEU A 243 -21.73 -3.74 15.94
CA LEU A 243 -21.40 -5.03 16.54
C LEU A 243 -22.68 -5.86 16.74
N LYS A 244 -22.56 -7.16 16.53
CA LYS A 244 -23.62 -8.11 16.85
C LYS A 244 -23.75 -8.25 18.37
N ALA A 245 -24.94 -8.61 18.84
CA ALA A 245 -25.20 -8.74 20.27
C ALA A 245 -24.17 -9.66 20.98
N GLY A 246 -23.54 -9.13 22.02
CA GLY A 246 -22.52 -9.83 22.81
C GLY A 246 -21.08 -9.71 22.31
N ALA A 247 -20.86 -9.13 21.12
CA ALA A 247 -19.53 -8.80 20.62
C ALA A 247 -18.98 -7.54 21.29
N GLU A 248 -17.70 -7.56 21.64
CA GLU A 248 -16.92 -6.42 22.14
C GLU A 248 -15.96 -5.87 21.08
N CYS A 249 -15.66 -6.69 20.08
CA CYS A 249 -14.79 -6.39 18.97
C CYS A 249 -15.22 -7.21 17.75
N ALA A 250 -14.78 -6.79 16.58
CA ALA A 250 -15.00 -7.54 15.35
C ALA A 250 -13.77 -7.59 14.44
N HIS A 251 -12.77 -6.75 14.70
CA HIS A 251 -11.63 -6.52 13.84
C HIS A 251 -10.32 -6.54 14.61
N GLY A 252 -9.21 -6.49 13.88
CA GLY A 252 -7.88 -6.41 14.48
C GLY A 252 -7.40 -7.72 15.10
N VAL A 253 -6.09 -7.79 15.29
CA VAL A 253 -5.38 -8.99 15.77
C VAL A 253 -5.56 -9.23 17.27
N CYS A 254 -6.03 -8.21 18.00
CA CYS A 254 -6.38 -8.26 19.41
C CYS A 254 -7.86 -8.63 19.65
N CYS A 255 -8.58 -9.06 18.62
CA CYS A 255 -9.92 -9.62 18.74
C CYS A 255 -9.92 -11.13 18.52
N HIS A 256 -10.53 -11.89 19.45
CA HIS A 256 -10.70 -13.32 19.32
C HIS A 256 -12.11 -13.73 19.76
N ASN A 257 -12.84 -14.45 18.89
CA ASN A 257 -14.22 -14.85 19.14
C ASN A 257 -15.12 -13.69 19.61
N CYS A 258 -15.00 -12.54 18.94
CA CYS A 258 -15.74 -11.31 19.25
C CYS A 258 -15.48 -10.74 20.65
N LYS A 259 -14.37 -11.11 21.29
CA LYS A 259 -13.91 -10.60 22.58
C LYS A 259 -12.51 -10.03 22.48
N ILE A 260 -12.26 -8.96 23.22
CA ILE A 260 -10.94 -8.35 23.32
C ILE A 260 -10.01 -9.36 24.01
N LYS A 261 -8.85 -9.60 23.40
CA LYS A 261 -7.80 -10.46 23.96
C LYS A 261 -7.30 -9.93 25.30
N SER A 262 -6.85 -10.82 26.18
CA SER A 262 -6.38 -10.40 27.49
C SER A 262 -5.10 -9.54 27.40
N PRO A 263 -4.87 -8.60 28.34
CA PRO A 263 -3.62 -7.86 28.40
C PRO A 263 -2.41 -8.80 28.45
N GLY A 264 -1.39 -8.52 27.64
CA GLY A 264 -0.17 -9.32 27.57
C GLY A 264 -0.22 -10.49 26.58
N GLU A 265 -1.34 -10.70 25.86
CA GLU A 265 -1.38 -11.66 24.76
C GLU A 265 -0.61 -11.14 23.54
N LEU A 266 0.27 -11.96 22.96
CA LEU A 266 1.08 -11.57 21.81
C LEU A 266 0.18 -11.25 20.60
N CYS A 267 0.34 -10.05 20.03
CA CYS A 267 -0.39 -9.63 18.83
C CYS A 267 0.50 -9.41 17.61
N ARG A 268 1.79 -9.12 17.83
CA ARG A 268 2.79 -9.07 16.76
C ARG A 268 4.10 -9.65 17.23
N ALA A 269 4.59 -10.65 16.50
CA ALA A 269 5.89 -11.26 16.74
C ALA A 269 7.03 -10.38 16.17
N THR A 270 8.24 -10.64 16.65
CA THR A 270 9.45 -9.97 16.13
C THR A 270 9.73 -10.41 14.69
N SER A 271 10.07 -9.44 13.83
CA SER A 271 10.44 -9.66 12.42
C SER A 271 11.96 -9.61 12.19
N GLY A 272 12.76 -9.50 13.25
CA GLY A 272 14.22 -9.46 13.15
C GLY A 272 14.91 -9.08 14.45
N LEU A 273 16.24 -9.02 14.42
CA LEU A 273 17.07 -8.73 15.61
C LEU A 273 16.86 -7.34 16.22
N CYS A 274 16.33 -6.40 15.43
CA CYS A 274 16.11 -5.02 15.83
C CYS A 274 14.65 -4.69 16.10
N ASP A 275 13.77 -5.67 16.06
CA ASP A 275 12.32 -5.50 16.18
C ASP A 275 11.83 -6.03 17.53
N LEU A 276 10.91 -5.32 18.18
CA LEU A 276 10.32 -5.75 19.45
C LEU A 276 8.97 -6.43 19.20
N PRO A 277 8.50 -7.33 20.09
CA PRO A 277 7.15 -7.86 20.01
C PRO A 277 6.15 -6.90 20.65
N GLU A 278 4.90 -6.94 20.20
CA GLU A 278 3.79 -6.20 20.82
C GLU A 278 2.72 -7.17 21.34
N PHE A 279 2.07 -6.68 22.39
CA PHE A 279 1.08 -7.42 23.15
C PHE A 279 -0.20 -6.60 23.24
N CYS A 280 -1.35 -7.27 23.23
CA CYS A 280 -2.63 -6.65 23.44
C CYS A 280 -2.67 -5.95 24.81
N ASP A 281 -3.29 -4.79 24.87
CA ASP A 281 -3.46 -4.02 26.10
C ASP A 281 -4.72 -4.42 26.89
N GLY A 282 -5.56 -5.27 26.30
CA GLY A 282 -6.85 -5.71 26.81
C GLY A 282 -7.94 -4.64 26.78
N LYS A 283 -7.75 -3.58 26.00
CA LYS A 283 -8.70 -2.47 25.85
C LYS A 283 -9.03 -2.19 24.39
N SER A 284 -8.08 -2.41 23.49
CA SER A 284 -8.23 -2.23 22.05
C SER A 284 -8.26 -3.58 21.32
N GLU A 285 -9.05 -3.63 20.24
CA GLU A 285 -9.05 -4.75 19.31
C GLU A 285 -7.85 -4.71 18.33
N SER A 286 -7.15 -3.58 18.28
CA SER A 286 -5.92 -3.38 17.51
C SER A 286 -4.67 -3.65 18.35
N CYS A 287 -3.61 -4.13 17.69
CA CYS A 287 -2.30 -4.22 18.33
C CYS A 287 -1.73 -2.81 18.54
N PRO A 288 -1.00 -2.55 19.63
CA PRO A 288 -0.30 -1.29 19.81
C PRO A 288 0.66 -0.96 18.66
N ALA A 289 1.08 0.31 18.58
CA ALA A 289 2.06 0.76 17.61
C ALA A 289 3.34 -0.07 17.66
N ASN A 290 3.96 -0.28 16.50
CA ASN A 290 5.18 -1.06 16.36
C ASN A 290 6.38 -0.35 17.04
N PHE A 291 7.06 -1.05 17.94
CA PHE A 291 8.28 -0.60 18.59
C PHE A 291 9.49 -1.43 18.13
N TYR A 292 10.64 -0.77 18.12
CA TYR A 292 11.89 -1.38 17.73
C TYR A 292 13.05 -0.85 18.57
N LEU A 293 14.18 -1.57 18.53
CA LEU A 293 15.40 -1.14 19.20
C LEU A 293 15.87 0.20 18.65
N ALA A 294 16.44 1.03 19.52
CA ALA A 294 16.92 2.35 19.13
C ALA A 294 17.93 2.28 17.97
N ASP A 295 17.80 3.22 17.03
CA ASP A 295 18.72 3.34 15.91
C ASP A 295 20.18 3.45 16.41
N GLY A 296 21.09 2.69 15.79
CA GLY A 296 22.48 2.57 16.21
C GLY A 296 22.77 1.42 17.18
N THR A 297 21.76 0.67 17.64
CA THR A 297 21.99 -0.55 18.44
C THR A 297 22.74 -1.60 17.61
N SER A 298 23.81 -2.19 18.15
CA SER A 298 24.59 -3.21 17.43
C SER A 298 23.77 -4.49 17.20
N CYS A 299 23.83 -5.03 15.99
CA CYS A 299 23.11 -6.24 15.60
C CYS A 299 23.98 -7.14 14.68
N ALA A 300 23.49 -8.33 14.32
CA ALA A 300 24.22 -9.32 13.50
C ALA A 300 25.64 -9.63 14.02
N HIS A 301 25.80 -9.75 15.35
CA HIS A 301 27.07 -9.97 16.03
C HIS A 301 28.11 -8.87 15.75
N GLY A 302 27.69 -7.60 15.72
CA GLY A 302 28.59 -6.46 15.51
C GLY A 302 28.84 -6.11 14.05
N ARG A 303 28.22 -6.82 13.10
CA ARG A 303 28.40 -6.58 11.65
C ARG A 303 27.43 -5.56 11.06
N ALA A 304 26.43 -5.13 11.83
CA ALA A 304 25.45 -4.14 11.41
C ALA A 304 24.91 -3.38 12.63
N TYR A 305 24.12 -2.35 12.36
CA TYR A 305 23.43 -1.56 13.36
C TYR A 305 21.95 -1.47 13.02
N CYS A 306 21.12 -1.44 14.05
CA CYS A 306 19.69 -1.25 13.92
C CYS A 306 19.40 0.12 13.29
N TYR A 307 18.52 0.12 12.29
CA TYR A 307 17.98 1.34 11.72
C TYR A 307 16.53 1.09 11.34
N THR A 308 15.60 1.91 11.86
CA THR A 308 14.15 1.77 11.69
C THR A 308 13.65 0.35 11.97
N GLY A 309 14.27 -0.30 12.97
CA GLY A 309 13.98 -1.67 13.40
C GLY A 309 14.43 -2.78 12.46
N MET A 310 15.24 -2.48 11.44
CA MET A 310 15.88 -3.47 10.58
C MET A 310 17.35 -3.67 10.95
N CYS A 311 17.84 -4.90 10.80
CA CYS A 311 19.26 -5.25 10.92
C CYS A 311 19.77 -5.73 9.55
N LEU A 312 20.35 -4.84 8.75
CA LEU A 312 20.83 -5.18 7.41
C LEU A 312 22.36 -5.03 7.34
N THR A 313 23.05 -6.17 7.22
CA THR A 313 24.48 -6.21 6.89
C THR A 313 24.71 -5.72 5.45
N LEU A 314 25.94 -5.28 5.15
CA LEU A 314 26.31 -4.88 3.78
C LEU A 314 26.03 -6.01 2.78
N GLU A 315 26.39 -7.25 3.12
CA GLU A 315 26.11 -8.44 2.30
C GLU A 315 24.62 -8.61 2.01
N GLN A 316 23.75 -8.45 3.01
CA GLN A 316 22.30 -8.55 2.82
C GLN A 316 21.74 -7.41 1.96
N GLN A 317 22.31 -6.21 2.06
CA GLN A 317 21.95 -5.10 1.17
C GLN A 317 22.38 -5.42 -0.27
N CYS A 318 23.60 -5.92 -0.47
CA CYS A 318 24.07 -6.38 -1.79
C CYS A 318 23.14 -7.46 -2.36
N GLN A 319 22.83 -8.49 -1.59
CA GLN A 319 21.94 -9.57 -2.01
C GLN A 319 20.52 -9.10 -2.30
N SER A 320 20.02 -8.10 -1.55
CA SER A 320 18.72 -7.49 -1.81
C SER A 320 18.71 -6.65 -3.09
N LEU A 321 19.84 -6.06 -3.47
CA LEU A 321 19.98 -5.20 -4.65
C LEU A 321 20.32 -5.99 -5.92
N TRP A 322 21.16 -7.03 -5.80
CA TRP A 322 21.78 -7.75 -6.93
C TRP A 322 21.49 -9.25 -6.95
N GLY A 323 20.89 -9.82 -5.90
CA GLY A 323 20.60 -11.25 -5.80
C GLY A 323 21.74 -12.07 -5.17
N ARG A 324 21.56 -13.39 -5.06
CA ARG A 324 22.56 -14.27 -4.43
C ARG A 324 23.67 -14.62 -5.42
N GLY A 325 24.93 -14.40 -5.00
CA GLY A 325 26.12 -14.86 -5.72
C GLY A 325 26.84 -13.79 -6.53
N GLU A 326 26.45 -12.52 -6.39
CA GLU A 326 27.15 -11.35 -6.93
C GLU A 326 27.85 -10.54 -5.82
#